data_AF-A0A956GQR5-F1
#
_entry.id   AF-A0A956GQR5-F1
#
_cell.length_a   1.000
_cell.length_b   1.000
_cell.length_c   1.000
_cell.angle_alpha   90.00
_cell.angle_beta   90.00
_cell.angle_gamma   90.00
#
_symmetry.space_group_name_H-M   'P 1'
#
loop_
_entity.id
_entity.type
_entity.pdbx_description
1 polymer ?
#
loop_
_entity_poly.entity_id
_entity_poly.type
_entity_poly.pdbx_seq_one_letter_code
_entity_poly.pdbx_strand_id
1 'polypeptide(L)'
;MTRAIHHRYVDPLAQIWLDAAARVGLRVVRADDAYASSDGAGTLTIGGDASLDPDDSLAQMIFHELCHSLVQGEDNLRVPDWGLDNETDRDAWREHGCLRLQATLAGRHGLRRFFAPTTDYRGDFWDHLPADPLADRGDPSVQLAIAGLRRVAHPPWAPAVEDALARTAAL
;
A
#
# COMPACT_ATOMS: atom_id res chain seq x y z
N MET A 1 -35.46 11.11 21.91
CA MET A 1 -34.70 12.26 21.35
C MET A 1 -33.31 11.77 21.00
N THR A 2 -32.87 11.95 19.76
CA THR A 2 -31.53 11.53 19.31
C THR A 2 -30.55 12.67 19.57
N ARG A 3 -29.42 12.37 20.20
CA ARG A 3 -28.35 13.35 20.49
C ARG A 3 -27.78 13.91 19.19
N ALA A 4 -27.58 15.23 19.11
CA ALA A 4 -26.88 15.85 17.98
C ALA A 4 -25.39 15.46 17.97
N ILE A 5 -24.89 15.03 16.81
CA ILE A 5 -23.47 14.69 16.61
C ILE A 5 -22.78 15.91 16.01
N HIS A 6 -21.87 16.53 16.77
CA HIS A 6 -21.10 17.70 16.34
C HIS A 6 -19.70 17.35 15.82
N HIS A 7 -19.17 16.18 16.22
CA HIS A 7 -17.86 15.70 15.83
C HIS A 7 -17.93 14.21 15.52
N ARG A 8 -17.15 13.79 14.53
CA ARG A 8 -16.91 12.38 14.23
C ARG A 8 -15.44 12.10 14.53
N TYR A 9 -15.18 10.95 15.14
CA TYR A 9 -13.82 10.46 15.29
C TYR A 9 -13.21 10.26 13.91
N VAL A 10 -11.96 10.66 13.77
CA VAL A 10 -11.13 10.38 12.61
C VAL A 10 -9.95 9.61 13.15
N ASP A 11 -9.72 8.42 12.62
CA ASP A 11 -8.54 7.64 12.96
C ASP A 11 -7.28 8.41 12.50
N PRO A 12 -6.39 8.83 13.43
CA PRO A 12 -5.18 9.57 13.08
C PRO A 12 -4.29 8.79 12.11
N LEU A 13 -4.24 7.47 12.24
CA LEU A 13 -3.45 6.61 11.36
C LEU A 13 -4.03 6.65 9.94
N ALA A 14 -5.34 6.44 9.78
CA ALA A 14 -6.00 6.59 8.49
C ALA A 14 -5.78 7.98 7.89
N GLN A 15 -5.89 9.05 8.68
CA GLN A 15 -5.71 10.42 8.19
C GLN A 15 -4.30 10.66 7.62
N ILE A 16 -3.25 10.14 8.25
CA ILE A 16 -1.87 10.24 7.73
C ILE A 16 -1.77 9.69 6.31
N TRP A 17 -2.38 8.54 6.07
CA TRP A 17 -2.29 7.84 4.79
C TRP A 17 -3.25 8.40 3.74
N LEU A 18 -4.42 8.90 4.14
CA LEU A 18 -5.31 9.68 3.27
C LEU A 18 -4.60 10.95 2.77
N ASP A 19 -3.90 11.67 3.64
CA ASP A 19 -3.11 12.85 3.26
C ASP A 19 -1.97 12.47 2.29
N ALA A 20 -1.31 11.33 2.51
CA ALA A 20 -0.25 10.85 1.63
C ALA A 20 -0.79 10.48 0.24
N ALA A 21 -1.89 9.72 0.16
CA ALA A 21 -2.56 9.41 -1.10
C ALA A 21 -2.94 10.69 -1.86
N ALA A 22 -3.53 11.68 -1.17
CA ALA A 22 -3.90 12.97 -1.77
C ALA A 22 -2.69 13.72 -2.33
N ARG A 23 -1.54 13.71 -1.62
CA ARG A 23 -0.29 14.33 -2.09
C ARG A 23 0.30 13.64 -3.32
N VAL A 24 0.06 12.33 -3.49
CA VAL A 24 0.44 11.56 -4.69
C VAL A 24 -0.57 11.77 -5.84
N GLY A 25 -1.69 12.46 -5.58
CA GLY A 25 -2.72 12.75 -6.58
C GLY A 25 -3.88 11.74 -6.59
N LEU A 26 -4.01 10.94 -5.54
CA LEU A 26 -5.08 9.95 -5.39
C LEU A 26 -6.15 10.43 -4.42
N ARG A 27 -7.41 10.20 -4.78
CA ARG A 27 -8.58 10.36 -3.91
C ARG A 27 -9.04 8.99 -3.47
N VAL A 28 -8.97 8.72 -2.18
CA VAL A 28 -9.43 7.44 -1.62
C VAL A 28 -10.95 7.45 -1.43
N VAL A 29 -11.62 6.40 -1.88
CA VAL A 29 -13.05 6.16 -1.71
C VAL A 29 -13.26 4.81 -1.05
N ARG A 30 -14.27 4.69 -0.19
CA ARG A 30 -14.68 3.41 0.41
C ARG A 30 -15.87 2.84 -0.34
N ALA A 31 -15.81 1.57 -0.74
CA ALA A 31 -16.90 0.86 -1.40
C ALA A 31 -16.90 -0.63 -1.01
N ASP A 32 -18.06 -1.28 -1.03
CA ASP A 32 -18.19 -2.67 -0.57
C ASP A 32 -17.97 -3.70 -1.71
N ASP A 33 -17.84 -3.24 -2.95
CA ASP A 33 -17.75 -4.07 -4.16
C ASP A 33 -16.32 -4.27 -4.71
N ALA A 34 -15.31 -3.79 -3.99
CA ALA A 34 -13.90 -4.00 -4.30
C ALA A 34 -13.06 -4.18 -3.03
N TYR A 35 -11.98 -4.96 -3.11
CA TYR A 35 -11.01 -5.07 -2.02
C TYR A 35 -10.03 -3.88 -2.04
N ALA A 36 -9.32 -3.71 -3.16
CA ALA A 36 -8.62 -2.49 -3.53
C ALA A 36 -8.61 -2.37 -5.06
N SER A 37 -8.80 -1.16 -5.60
CA SER A 37 -8.71 -0.92 -7.04
C SER A 37 -8.39 0.54 -7.36
N SER A 38 -7.53 0.75 -8.35
CA SER A 38 -7.24 2.07 -8.91
C SER A 38 -7.91 2.22 -10.26
N ASP A 39 -8.58 3.35 -10.50
CA ASP A 39 -9.21 3.62 -11.80
C ASP A 39 -8.22 4.14 -12.86
N GLY A 40 -6.95 4.37 -12.51
CA GLY A 40 -5.96 5.03 -13.39
C GLY A 40 -6.30 6.50 -13.70
N ALA A 41 -7.29 7.09 -13.01
CA ALA A 41 -7.77 8.45 -13.19
C ALA A 41 -7.76 9.26 -11.88
N GLY A 42 -7.08 8.75 -10.85
CA GLY A 42 -6.87 9.43 -9.57
C GLY A 42 -7.85 9.01 -8.47
N THR A 43 -8.63 7.96 -8.66
CA THR A 43 -9.44 7.35 -7.58
C THR A 43 -8.80 6.03 -7.16
N LEU A 44 -8.61 5.88 -5.84
CA LEU A 44 -8.27 4.62 -5.21
C LEU A 44 -9.47 4.14 -4.38
N THR A 45 -10.12 3.08 -4.83
CA THR A 45 -11.24 2.45 -4.11
C THR A 45 -10.68 1.40 -3.17
N ILE A 46 -11.04 1.49 -1.89
CA ILE A 46 -10.66 0.51 -0.86
C ILE A 46 -11.94 -0.06 -0.22
N GLY A 47 -11.94 -1.36 0.02
CA GLY A 47 -13.05 -2.11 0.61
C GLY A 47 -13.62 -1.47 1.88
N GLY A 48 -14.93 -1.53 2.06
CA GLY A 48 -15.59 -1.27 3.33
C GLY A 48 -15.22 -2.30 4.39
N ASP A 49 -15.63 -2.07 5.64
CA ASP A 49 -15.28 -2.94 6.76
C ASP A 49 -15.87 -4.37 6.62
N ALA A 50 -16.88 -4.54 5.76
CA ALA A 50 -17.47 -5.84 5.44
C ALA A 50 -16.68 -6.62 4.38
N SER A 51 -15.82 -5.95 3.61
CA SER A 51 -15.09 -6.53 2.47
C SER A 51 -13.61 -6.75 2.77
N LEU A 52 -13.07 -6.14 3.83
CA LEU A 52 -11.68 -6.29 4.28
C LEU A 52 -11.56 -7.32 5.41
N ASP A 53 -10.34 -7.82 5.64
CA ASP A 53 -10.08 -8.69 6.77
C ASP A 53 -10.23 -7.90 8.09
N PRO A 54 -10.65 -8.54 9.20
CA PRO A 54 -10.91 -7.82 10.46
C PRO A 54 -9.71 -7.08 11.05
N ASP A 55 -8.49 -7.44 10.67
CA ASP A 55 -7.24 -6.81 11.07
C ASP A 55 -6.63 -5.90 9.99
N ASP A 56 -7.32 -5.68 8.87
CA ASP A 56 -6.96 -4.64 7.92
C ASP A 56 -7.21 -3.25 8.49
N SER A 57 -6.28 -2.34 8.20
CA SER A 57 -6.47 -0.91 8.42
C SER A 57 -6.47 -0.17 7.09
N LEU A 58 -7.24 0.93 7.01
CA LEU A 58 -7.25 1.77 5.82
C LEU A 58 -5.83 2.29 5.48
N ALA A 59 -5.01 2.55 6.49
CA ALA A 59 -3.62 2.93 6.32
C ALA A 59 -2.77 1.83 5.66
N GLN A 60 -2.89 0.58 6.11
CA GLN A 60 -2.22 -0.56 5.50
C GLN A 60 -2.61 -0.70 4.03
N MET A 61 -3.91 -0.63 3.74
CA MET A 61 -4.42 -0.74 2.37
C MET A 61 -3.89 0.36 1.45
N ILE A 62 -3.91 1.62 1.90
CA ILE A 62 -3.35 2.73 1.12
C ILE A 62 -1.84 2.56 0.92
N PHE A 63 -1.10 2.17 1.97
CA PHE A 63 0.34 1.97 1.87
C PHE A 63 0.70 0.88 0.86
N HIS A 64 -0.02 -0.24 0.90
CA HIS A 64 0.12 -1.35 -0.03
C HIS A 64 -0.09 -0.90 -1.49
N GLU A 65 -1.18 -0.18 -1.75
CA GLU A 65 -1.48 0.35 -3.09
C GLU A 65 -0.44 1.37 -3.57
N LEU A 66 0.11 2.19 -2.67
CA LEU A 66 1.23 3.06 -3.01
C LEU A 66 2.50 2.26 -3.33
N CYS A 67 2.75 1.13 -2.65
CA CYS A 67 3.84 0.22 -3.00
C CYS A 67 3.63 -0.41 -4.39
N HIS A 68 2.40 -0.77 -4.75
CA HIS A 68 2.07 -1.20 -6.11
C HIS A 68 2.40 -0.14 -7.15
N SER A 69 1.92 1.08 -6.95
CA SER A 69 2.20 2.20 -7.86
C SER A 69 3.72 2.42 -8.03
N LEU A 70 4.50 2.26 -6.96
CA LEU A 70 5.96 2.38 -6.98
C LEU A 70 6.62 1.25 -7.79
N VAL A 71 6.23 -0.01 -7.61
CA VAL A 71 6.85 -1.13 -8.33
C VAL A 71 6.47 -1.14 -9.80
N GLN A 72 5.22 -0.83 -10.14
CA GLN A 72 4.76 -0.74 -11.54
C GLN A 72 5.28 0.51 -12.25
N GLY A 73 5.59 1.56 -11.50
CA GLY A 73 6.21 2.78 -12.01
C GLY A 73 5.23 3.78 -12.60
N GLU A 74 5.78 4.94 -12.96
CA GLU A 74 5.02 6.14 -13.31
C GLU A 74 4.11 5.95 -14.53
N ASP A 75 4.57 5.20 -15.53
CA ASP A 75 3.82 4.92 -16.76
C ASP A 75 2.48 4.20 -16.49
N ASN A 76 2.38 3.49 -15.37
CA ASN A 76 1.19 2.74 -14.97
C ASN A 76 0.27 3.50 -14.01
N LEU A 77 0.62 4.72 -13.59
CA LEU A 77 -0.28 5.52 -12.74
C LEU A 77 -1.61 5.87 -13.41
N ARG A 78 -1.64 5.81 -14.76
CA ARG A 78 -2.81 6.10 -15.57
C ARG A 78 -3.50 4.86 -16.14
N VAL A 79 -3.11 3.69 -15.66
CA VAL A 79 -3.65 2.40 -16.05
C VAL A 79 -4.44 1.85 -14.86
N PRO A 80 -5.67 1.34 -15.06
CA PRO A 80 -6.41 0.69 -13.99
C PRO A 80 -5.58 -0.38 -13.29
N ASP A 81 -5.70 -0.43 -11.96
CA ASP A 81 -4.97 -1.34 -11.08
C ASP A 81 -3.46 -1.40 -11.35
N TRP A 82 -2.87 -0.25 -11.75
CA TRP A 82 -1.44 -0.14 -12.03
C TRP A 82 -0.97 -1.06 -13.18
N GLY A 83 -1.90 -1.49 -14.04
CA GLY A 83 -1.64 -2.44 -15.13
C GLY A 83 -1.52 -3.90 -14.68
N LEU A 84 -1.91 -4.22 -13.44
CA LEU A 84 -1.95 -5.58 -12.92
C LEU A 84 -3.16 -6.37 -13.45
N ASP A 85 -2.99 -7.68 -13.58
CA ASP A 85 -4.09 -8.63 -13.70
C ASP A 85 -4.39 -9.22 -12.32
N ASN A 86 -5.60 -8.92 -11.84
CA ASN A 86 -6.11 -9.36 -10.55
C ASN A 86 -7.03 -10.59 -10.66
N GLU A 87 -7.25 -11.10 -11.88
CA GLU A 87 -8.14 -12.24 -12.13
C GLU A 87 -7.36 -13.56 -12.25
N THR A 88 -6.05 -13.49 -12.47
CA THR A 88 -5.19 -14.66 -12.67
C THR A 88 -3.84 -14.55 -11.93
N ASP A 89 -3.15 -15.66 -11.77
CA ASP A 89 -1.83 -15.70 -11.12
C ASP A 89 -0.69 -15.10 -11.96
N ARG A 90 -0.99 -14.54 -13.14
CA ARG A 90 0.01 -13.99 -14.08
C ARG A 90 0.96 -13.00 -13.41
N ASP A 91 0.42 -12.16 -12.53
CA ASP A 91 1.17 -11.08 -11.89
C ASP A 91 1.48 -11.33 -10.40
N ALA A 92 1.34 -12.58 -9.91
CA ALA A 92 1.67 -12.96 -8.53
C ALA A 92 3.13 -12.63 -8.15
N TRP A 93 4.07 -12.72 -9.09
CA TRP A 93 5.46 -12.33 -8.84
C TRP A 93 5.64 -10.80 -8.66
N ARG A 94 4.73 -9.99 -9.21
CA ARG A 94 4.71 -8.54 -9.00
C ARG A 94 4.15 -8.19 -7.63
N GLU A 95 3.17 -8.95 -7.15
CA GLU A 95 2.69 -8.89 -5.77
C GLU A 95 3.83 -9.13 -4.78
N HIS A 96 4.64 -10.17 -5.01
CA HIS A 96 5.86 -10.39 -4.24
C HIS A 96 6.82 -9.17 -4.27
N GLY A 97 6.92 -8.49 -5.42
CA GLY A 97 7.72 -7.26 -5.55
C GLY A 97 7.16 -6.12 -4.69
N CYS A 98 5.84 -5.94 -4.69
CA CYS A 98 5.13 -4.99 -3.83
C CYS A 98 5.41 -5.28 -2.35
N LEU A 99 5.19 -6.53 -1.90
CA LEU A 99 5.38 -6.95 -0.52
C LEU A 99 6.84 -6.81 -0.06
N ARG A 100 7.82 -7.09 -0.92
CA ARG A 100 9.25 -6.84 -0.62
C ARG A 100 9.56 -5.36 -0.43
N LEU A 101 8.99 -4.50 -1.27
CA LEU A 101 9.13 -3.04 -1.13
C LEU A 101 8.46 -2.55 0.17
N GLN A 102 7.23 -3.00 0.44
CA GLN A 102 6.47 -2.71 1.65
C GLN A 102 7.26 -3.09 2.90
N ALA A 103 7.79 -4.32 2.95
CA ALA A 103 8.63 -4.80 4.04
C ALA A 103 9.90 -3.95 4.23
N THR A 104 10.51 -3.54 3.13
CA THR A 104 11.74 -2.73 3.14
C THR A 104 11.47 -1.31 3.68
N LEU A 105 10.44 -0.65 3.15
CA LEU A 105 10.09 0.73 3.53
C LEU A 105 9.58 0.78 4.97
N ALA A 106 8.64 -0.09 5.35
CA ALA A 106 8.15 -0.18 6.72
C ALA A 106 9.27 -0.57 7.71
N GLY A 107 10.17 -1.47 7.29
CA GLY A 107 11.30 -1.91 8.10
C GLY A 107 12.25 -0.79 8.53
N ARG A 108 12.45 0.24 7.70
CA ARG A 108 13.27 1.43 8.04
C ARG A 108 12.76 2.18 9.26
N HIS A 109 11.47 2.05 9.56
CA HIS A 109 10.79 2.73 10.66
C HIS A 109 10.34 1.78 11.77
N GLY A 110 10.78 0.51 11.73
CA GLY A 110 10.33 -0.51 12.70
C GLY A 110 8.88 -0.97 12.51
N LEU A 111 8.23 -0.61 11.40
CA LEU A 111 6.82 -0.86 11.13
C LEU A 111 6.56 -2.13 10.32
N ARG A 112 7.59 -2.95 10.03
CA ARG A 112 7.45 -4.14 9.17
C ARG A 112 6.29 -5.04 9.64
N ARG A 113 6.27 -5.46 10.91
CA ARG A 113 5.19 -6.30 11.43
C ARG A 113 3.82 -5.60 11.45
N PHE A 114 3.82 -4.28 11.65
CA PHE A 114 2.60 -3.48 11.74
C PHE A 114 1.87 -3.40 10.40
N PHE A 115 2.63 -3.25 9.30
CA PHE A 115 2.11 -3.25 7.93
C PHE A 115 2.33 -4.59 7.23
N ALA A 116 2.27 -5.71 7.93
CA ALA A 116 2.26 -7.01 7.27
C ALA A 116 0.91 -7.21 6.55
N PRO A 117 0.86 -7.87 5.39
CA PRO A 117 -0.41 -8.22 4.77
C PRO A 117 -1.20 -9.18 5.69
N THR A 118 -2.51 -9.19 5.48
CA THR A 118 -3.52 -10.00 6.19
C THR A 118 -4.01 -11.18 5.36
N THR A 119 -3.89 -11.08 4.03
CA THR A 119 -4.20 -12.13 3.05
C THR A 119 -3.32 -13.37 3.20
N ASP A 120 -3.59 -14.42 2.41
CA ASP A 120 -2.81 -15.68 2.39
C ASP A 120 -1.30 -15.45 2.14
N TYR A 121 -0.93 -14.36 1.45
CA TYR A 121 0.47 -13.95 1.30
C TYR A 121 1.19 -13.71 2.62
N ARG A 122 0.47 -13.50 3.73
CA ARG A 122 1.05 -13.42 5.07
C ARG A 122 1.83 -14.69 5.40
N GLY A 123 1.15 -15.84 5.31
CA GLY A 123 1.74 -17.14 5.60
C GLY A 123 2.63 -17.63 4.47
N ASP A 124 2.16 -17.49 3.23
CA ASP A 124 2.81 -18.14 2.08
C ASP A 124 4.09 -17.42 1.63
N PHE A 125 4.21 -16.11 1.89
CA PHE A 125 5.34 -15.31 1.42
C PHE A 125 5.97 -14.42 2.50
N TRP A 126 5.18 -13.58 3.15
CA TRP A 126 5.68 -12.51 4.02
C TRP A 126 6.46 -13.03 5.23
N ASP A 127 5.91 -14.01 5.95
CA ASP A 127 6.56 -14.57 7.15
C ASP A 127 7.84 -15.37 6.80
N HIS A 128 8.02 -15.74 5.53
CA HIS A 128 9.22 -16.38 5.00
C HIS A 128 10.26 -15.40 4.45
N LEU A 129 9.95 -14.10 4.38
CA LEU A 129 10.90 -13.11 3.88
C LEU A 129 12.15 -13.03 4.77
N PRO A 130 13.35 -13.00 4.18
CA PRO A 130 14.59 -12.84 4.94
C PRO A 130 14.65 -11.49 5.69
N ALA A 131 15.65 -11.36 6.56
CA ALA A 131 15.90 -10.12 7.30
C ALA A 131 16.12 -8.92 6.35
N ASP A 132 16.89 -9.11 5.27
CA ASP A 132 16.94 -8.20 4.12
C ASP A 132 16.03 -8.73 3.00
N PRO A 133 14.81 -8.16 2.80
CA PRO A 133 13.87 -8.61 1.77
C PRO A 133 14.40 -8.52 0.33
N LEU A 134 15.53 -7.83 0.12
CA LEU A 134 16.13 -7.59 -1.19
C LEU A 134 17.43 -8.38 -1.40
N ALA A 135 17.75 -9.34 -0.53
CA ALA A 135 19.01 -10.06 -0.57
C ALA A 135 19.24 -10.85 -1.88
N ASP A 136 18.20 -11.52 -2.39
CA ASP A 136 18.29 -12.30 -3.63
C ASP A 136 18.17 -11.40 -4.88
N ARG A 137 19.29 -10.85 -5.31
CA ARG A 137 19.33 -9.99 -6.51
C ARG A 137 19.06 -10.77 -7.82
N GLY A 138 18.95 -12.10 -7.81
CA GLY A 138 18.55 -12.87 -8.99
C GLY A 138 17.04 -12.90 -9.22
N ASP A 139 16.24 -12.71 -8.16
CA ASP A 139 14.78 -12.77 -8.21
C ASP A 139 14.18 -11.52 -8.91
N PRO A 140 13.35 -11.68 -9.97
CA PRO A 140 12.67 -10.56 -10.62
C PRO A 140 11.82 -9.69 -9.68
N SER A 141 11.20 -10.28 -8.66
CA SER A 141 10.41 -9.54 -7.67
C SER A 141 11.30 -8.61 -6.82
N VAL A 142 12.52 -9.03 -6.50
CA VAL A 142 13.53 -8.18 -5.83
C VAL A 142 13.94 -7.02 -6.73
N GLN A 143 14.14 -7.27 -8.02
CA GLN A 143 14.49 -6.21 -8.98
C GLN A 143 13.38 -5.15 -9.11
N LEU A 144 12.10 -5.57 -9.11
CA LEU A 144 10.97 -4.65 -9.04
C LEU A 144 10.96 -3.82 -7.75
N ALA A 145 11.16 -4.47 -6.60
CA ALA A 145 11.21 -3.78 -5.31
C ALA A 145 12.35 -2.75 -5.25
N ILE A 146 13.54 -3.07 -5.80
CA ILE A 146 14.66 -2.12 -5.91
C ILE A 146 14.27 -0.93 -6.80
N ALA A 147 13.58 -1.17 -7.92
CA ALA A 147 13.12 -0.10 -8.80
C ALA A 147 12.13 0.83 -8.09
N GLY A 148 11.16 0.27 -7.37
CA GLY A 148 10.24 1.05 -6.53
C GLY A 148 10.96 1.82 -5.43
N LEU A 149 11.98 1.22 -4.79
CA LEU A 149 12.78 1.89 -3.76
C LEU A 149 13.55 3.10 -4.29
N ARG A 150 13.98 3.08 -5.55
CA ARG A 150 14.61 4.24 -6.20
C ARG A 150 13.60 5.34 -6.47
N ARG A 151 12.35 4.99 -6.79
CA ARG A 151 11.28 5.93 -7.13
C ARG A 151 10.69 6.67 -5.92
N VAL A 152 10.69 6.07 -4.73
CA VAL A 152 10.06 6.65 -3.53
C VAL A 152 10.57 8.06 -3.18
N ALA A 153 11.80 8.38 -3.56
CA ALA A 153 12.44 9.69 -3.34
C ALA A 153 12.18 10.71 -4.46
N HIS A 154 11.35 10.37 -5.45
CA HIS A 154 11.01 11.22 -6.59
C HIS A 154 9.49 11.47 -6.68
N PRO A 155 9.07 12.59 -7.31
CA PRO A 155 7.66 12.80 -7.63
C PRO A 155 7.08 11.65 -8.46
N PRO A 156 5.77 11.35 -8.33
CA PRO A 156 4.81 12.00 -7.43
C PRO A 156 4.82 11.46 -6.00
N TRP A 157 5.59 10.40 -5.70
CA TRP A 157 5.57 9.73 -4.39
C TRP A 157 6.27 10.53 -3.28
N ALA A 158 7.36 11.22 -3.63
CA ALA A 158 8.09 12.04 -2.68
C ALA A 158 7.41 13.38 -2.41
N PRO A 159 7.42 13.86 -1.14
CA PRO A 159 7.90 13.19 0.08
C PRO A 159 6.81 12.36 0.79
N ALA A 160 5.63 12.24 0.19
CA ALA A 160 4.41 11.79 0.84
C ALA A 160 4.52 10.43 1.53
N VAL A 161 5.12 9.44 0.87
CA VAL A 161 5.24 8.07 1.41
C VAL A 161 6.16 8.03 2.62
N GLU A 162 7.33 8.65 2.53
CA GLU A 162 8.32 8.64 3.61
C GLU A 162 7.84 9.44 4.83
N ASP A 163 7.20 10.59 4.59
CA ASP A 163 6.57 11.38 5.66
C ASP A 163 5.48 10.58 6.38
N ALA A 164 4.66 9.81 5.65
CA ALA A 164 3.60 9.00 6.24
C ALA A 164 4.14 7.87 7.12
N LEU A 165 5.21 7.20 6.68
CA LEU A 165 5.89 6.17 7.48
C LEU A 165 6.47 6.76 8.76
N ALA A 166 7.18 7.89 8.65
CA ALA A 166 7.78 8.56 9.81
C ALA A 166 6.71 9.03 10.82
N ARG A 167 5.60 9.60 10.33
CA ARG A 167 4.47 10.02 11.18
C ARG A 167 3.77 8.83 11.82
N THR A 168 3.61 7.72 11.09
CA THR A 168 3.03 6.48 11.63
C THR A 168 3.87 5.93 12.77
N ALA A 169 5.20 5.92 12.63
CA ALA A 169 6.11 5.42 13.68
C ALA A 169 6.14 6.29 14.94
N ALA A 170 5.62 7.52 14.88
CA ALA A 170 5.60 8.47 15.98
C ALA A 170 4.25 8.52 16.73
N LEU A 171 3.24 7.74 16.31
CA LEU A 171 1.96 7.57 17.02
C LEU A 171 2.13 6.70 18.27
#